data_AF-A0A497BMP0-F1
#
_entry.id   AF-A0A497BMP0-F1
#
_cell.length_a   1.000
_cell.length_b   1.000
_cell.length_c   1.000
_cell.angle_alpha   90.00
_cell.angle_beta   90.00
_cell.angle_gamma   90.00
#
_symmetry.space_group_name_H-M   'P 1'
#
loop_
_entity.id
_entity.type
_entity.pdbx_description
1 polymer ?
#
loop_
_entity_poly.entity_id
_entity_poly.type
_entity_poly.pdbx_seq_one_letter_code
_entity_poly.pdbx_strand_id
1 'polypeptide(L)'
;MTEQTFISSGVENIPFNKRVLLIPHCLRPSQDCPGKMTKQGLDCTGCTRVECAIYQLRAAAVESGYEGICVAPGGRMAVRFLAEHQPAGVVAVACQQELEEGIEAIESMDWDNGYPAVAVVPLLKDGCVDTEVDVDLARSIIFGCNGHEKQV
;
A
#
# COMPACT_ATOMS: atom_id res chain seq x y z
N MET A 1 3.14 26.00 -13.40
CA MET A 1 2.28 24.95 -12.82
C MET A 1 2.76 23.65 -13.42
N THR A 2 3.81 23.08 -12.85
CA THR A 2 4.36 21.80 -13.29
C THR A 2 3.47 20.71 -12.72
N GLU A 3 2.87 19.92 -13.61
CA GLU A 3 2.13 18.70 -13.28
C GLU A 3 3.02 17.80 -12.42
N GLN A 4 2.68 17.72 -11.13
CA GLN A 4 3.34 16.87 -10.16
C GLN A 4 2.94 15.42 -10.42
N THR A 5 3.64 14.76 -11.35
CA THR A 5 3.67 13.30 -11.40
C THR A 5 4.60 12.83 -10.28
N PHE A 6 4.09 12.73 -9.05
CA PHE A 6 4.84 12.14 -7.94
C PHE A 6 4.88 10.62 -8.10
N ILE A 7 5.80 10.12 -8.90
CA ILE A 7 6.35 8.78 -8.71
C ILE A 7 7.66 8.99 -7.96
N SER A 8 7.62 8.94 -6.63
CA SER A 8 8.84 8.81 -5.85
C SER A 8 9.38 7.37 -6.09
N SER A 9 10.23 7.26 -7.10
CA SER A 9 10.85 6.02 -7.57
C SER A 9 12.12 5.72 -6.75
N GLY A 10 12.31 4.45 -6.43
CA GLY A 10 13.37 3.96 -5.55
C GLY A 10 12.98 2.64 -4.87
N VAL A 11 11.68 2.38 -4.71
CA VAL A 11 11.16 1.14 -4.11
C VAL A 11 11.63 -0.09 -4.88
N GLU A 12 11.80 0.00 -6.20
CA GLU A 12 12.32 -1.06 -7.05
C GLU A 12 13.75 -1.50 -6.69
N ASN A 13 14.52 -0.65 -5.98
CA ASN A 13 15.86 -0.96 -5.47
C ASN A 13 15.83 -1.53 -4.05
N ILE A 14 14.66 -1.68 -3.43
CA ILE A 14 14.50 -2.25 -2.08
C ILE A 14 14.17 -3.74 -2.22
N PRO A 15 14.78 -4.67 -1.44
CA PRO A 15 14.34 -6.07 -1.40
C PRO A 15 12.87 -6.21 -1.01
N PHE A 16 12.11 -7.10 -1.64
CA PHE A 16 10.67 -7.26 -1.35
C PHE A 16 10.36 -7.51 0.14
N ASN A 17 11.19 -8.31 0.81
CA ASN A 17 11.08 -8.61 2.25
C ASN A 17 11.45 -7.44 3.18
N LYS A 18 11.68 -6.25 2.63
CA LYS A 18 11.84 -4.99 3.36
C LYS A 18 10.82 -3.94 2.89
N ARG A 19 9.78 -4.38 2.18
CA ARG A 19 8.71 -3.54 1.65
C ARG A 19 7.40 -3.87 2.34
N VAL A 20 6.61 -2.83 2.58
CA VAL A 20 5.21 -2.96 2.98
C VAL A 20 4.27 -2.37 1.93
N LEU A 21 3.04 -2.87 1.93
CA LEU A 21 1.95 -2.36 1.11
C LEU A 21 0.84 -1.79 2.00
N LEU A 22 0.46 -0.54 1.74
CA LEU A 22 -0.68 0.13 2.36
C LEU A 22 -1.82 0.23 1.34
N ILE A 23 -2.99 -0.24 1.72
CA ILE A 23 -4.20 -0.27 0.89
C ILE A 23 -5.32 0.46 1.65
N PRO A 24 -6.14 1.31 1.02
CA PRO A 24 -7.20 2.01 1.71
C PRO A 24 -8.43 1.09 1.81
N HIS A 25 -9.10 1.09 2.96
CA HIS A 25 -10.27 0.23 3.18
C HIS A 25 -11.45 0.55 2.26
N CYS A 26 -11.50 1.76 1.69
CA CYS A 26 -12.60 2.21 0.84
C CYS A 26 -12.65 1.46 -0.52
N LEU A 27 -11.55 0.80 -0.92
CA LEU A 27 -11.52 -0.10 -2.08
C LEU A 27 -12.32 -1.40 -1.88
N ARG A 28 -12.77 -1.67 -0.65
CA ARG A 28 -13.59 -2.86 -0.39
C ARG A 28 -14.95 -2.67 -1.09
N PRO A 29 -15.53 -3.73 -1.67
CA PRO A 29 -16.89 -3.65 -2.18
C PRO A 29 -17.84 -3.32 -1.04
N SER A 30 -18.71 -2.31 -1.23
CA SER A 30 -19.68 -1.90 -0.22
C SER A 30 -20.69 -3.00 0.12
N GLN A 31 -21.03 -3.83 -0.88
CA GLN A 31 -21.93 -4.95 -0.74
C GLN A 31 -21.18 -6.25 -0.39
N ASP A 32 -21.62 -6.88 0.68
CA ASP A 32 -21.24 -8.22 1.10
C ASP A 32 -19.73 -8.44 1.34
N CYS A 33 -18.93 -7.40 1.58
CA CYS A 33 -17.51 -7.60 1.90
C CYS A 33 -17.36 -8.55 3.11
N PRO A 34 -16.72 -9.73 2.95
CA PRO A 34 -16.57 -10.69 4.04
C PRO A 34 -15.46 -10.29 5.03
N GLY A 35 -14.69 -9.25 4.69
CA GLY A 35 -13.57 -8.77 5.50
C GLY A 35 -14.02 -8.26 6.86
N LYS A 36 -13.24 -8.56 7.89
CA LYS A 36 -13.56 -8.18 9.28
C LYS A 36 -12.66 -7.06 9.73
N MET A 37 -13.24 -6.02 10.34
CA MET A 37 -12.43 -4.96 10.91
C MET A 37 -11.74 -5.46 12.19
N THR A 38 -10.44 -5.27 12.27
CA THR A 38 -9.61 -5.61 13.42
C THR A 38 -8.84 -4.37 13.89
N LYS A 39 -8.08 -4.51 14.98
CA LYS A 39 -7.18 -3.44 15.42
C LYS A 39 -6.07 -3.14 14.40
N GLN A 40 -5.71 -4.10 13.54
CA GLN A 40 -4.66 -4.00 12.53
C GLN A 40 -5.19 -3.56 11.15
N GLY A 41 -6.50 -3.35 11.02
CA GLY A 41 -7.15 -2.95 9.77
C GLY A 41 -8.21 -3.94 9.32
N LEU A 42 -8.63 -3.82 8.07
CA LEU A 42 -9.55 -4.76 7.45
C LEU A 42 -8.81 -6.08 7.19
N ASP A 43 -9.20 -7.13 7.90
CA ASP A 43 -8.66 -8.46 7.68
C ASP A 43 -9.31 -9.08 6.43
N CYS A 44 -8.51 -9.13 5.35
CA CYS A 44 -8.85 -9.80 4.10
C CYS A 44 -8.19 -11.19 3.98
N THR A 45 -7.60 -11.72 5.05
CA THR A 45 -6.97 -13.04 5.06
C THR A 45 -8.02 -14.12 4.82
N GLY A 46 -7.77 -15.01 3.85
CA GLY A 46 -8.73 -16.05 3.46
C GLY A 46 -9.93 -15.54 2.65
N CYS A 47 -9.97 -14.27 2.25
CA CYS A 47 -10.95 -13.79 1.28
C CYS A 47 -10.75 -14.51 -0.06
N THR A 48 -11.83 -14.88 -0.74
CA THR A 48 -11.79 -15.60 -2.03
C THR A 48 -12.34 -14.79 -3.20
N ARG A 49 -12.60 -13.48 -3.00
CA ARG A 49 -13.11 -12.56 -4.03
C ARG A 49 -11.98 -12.10 -4.94
N VAL A 50 -11.64 -12.91 -5.94
CA VAL A 50 -10.51 -12.68 -6.85
C VAL A 50 -10.64 -11.39 -7.67
N GLU A 51 -11.87 -10.93 -7.90
CA GLU A 51 -12.21 -9.70 -8.61
C GLU A 51 -11.99 -8.43 -7.76
N CYS A 52 -11.89 -8.56 -6.43
CA CYS A 52 -11.68 -7.42 -5.54
C CYS A 52 -10.28 -6.83 -5.72
N ALA A 53 -10.19 -5.51 -5.90
CA ALA A 53 -8.90 -4.82 -6.02
C ALA A 53 -7.98 -5.12 -4.82
N ILE A 54 -8.50 -5.05 -3.59
CA ILE A 54 -7.74 -5.37 -2.37
C ILE A 54 -7.16 -6.80 -2.44
N TYR A 55 -7.96 -7.76 -2.92
CA TYR A 55 -7.49 -9.14 -3.08
C TYR A 55 -6.32 -9.22 -4.05
N GLN A 56 -6.45 -8.60 -5.23
CA GLN A 56 -5.43 -8.64 -6.29
C GLN A 56 -4.12 -7.99 -5.85
N LEU A 57 -4.19 -6.82 -5.18
CA LEU A 57 -3.01 -6.12 -4.68
C LEU A 57 -2.33 -6.89 -3.53
N ARG A 58 -3.12 -7.43 -2.61
CA ARG A 58 -2.61 -8.26 -1.52
C ARG A 58 -1.95 -9.53 -2.06
N ALA A 59 -2.57 -10.20 -3.03
CA ALA A 59 -1.99 -11.39 -3.67
C ALA A 59 -0.64 -11.06 -4.31
N ALA A 60 -0.55 -9.96 -5.07
CA ALA A 60 0.70 -9.52 -5.70
C ALA A 60 1.83 -9.26 -4.67
N ALA A 61 1.50 -8.62 -3.54
CA ALA A 61 2.48 -8.36 -2.48
C ALA A 61 2.91 -9.64 -1.76
N VAL A 62 1.99 -10.55 -1.46
CA VAL A 62 2.30 -11.87 -0.87
C VAL A 62 3.17 -12.70 -1.83
N GLU A 63 2.82 -12.75 -3.12
CA GLU A 63 3.57 -13.46 -4.16
C GLU A 63 4.97 -12.89 -4.42
N SER A 64 5.20 -11.63 -4.01
CA SER A 64 6.49 -10.97 -4.11
C SER A 64 7.33 -11.11 -2.83
N GLY A 65 6.71 -11.49 -1.70
CA GLY A 65 7.38 -11.64 -0.41
C GLY A 65 7.49 -10.33 0.38
N TYR A 66 6.49 -9.45 0.28
CA TYR A 66 6.39 -8.25 1.12
C TYR A 66 6.32 -8.64 2.59
N GLU A 67 7.02 -7.90 3.46
CA GLU A 67 7.07 -8.21 4.90
C GLU A 67 5.75 -7.90 5.61
N GLY A 68 4.96 -6.98 5.06
CA GLY A 68 3.72 -6.53 5.67
C GLY A 68 2.73 -5.92 4.69
N ILE A 69 1.44 -6.13 4.96
CA ILE A 69 0.33 -5.57 4.18
C ILE A 69 -0.72 -5.04 5.16
N CYS A 70 -1.08 -3.76 5.04
CA CYS A 70 -2.09 -3.13 5.87
C CYS A 70 -3.24 -2.61 5.00
N VAL A 71 -4.47 -3.07 5.28
CA VAL A 71 -5.68 -2.48 4.70
C VAL A 71 -6.27 -1.51 5.72
N ALA A 72 -5.88 -0.23 5.61
CA ALA A 72 -6.12 0.77 6.64
C ALA A 72 -7.48 1.48 6.45
N PRO A 73 -8.28 1.65 7.51
CA PRO A 73 -9.49 2.47 7.46
C PRO A 73 -9.22 3.98 7.39
N GLY A 74 -7.97 4.40 7.62
CA GLY A 74 -7.52 5.78 7.46
C GLY A 74 -6.07 5.97 7.90
N GLY A 75 -5.51 7.15 7.62
CA GLY A 75 -4.07 7.46 7.75
C GLY A 75 -3.44 7.12 9.10
N ARG A 76 -4.09 7.40 10.24
CA ARG A 76 -3.54 7.09 11.58
C ARG A 76 -3.17 5.62 11.76
N MET A 77 -3.91 4.70 11.15
CA MET A 77 -3.60 3.28 11.23
C MET A 77 -2.42 2.91 10.34
N ALA A 78 -2.37 3.46 9.13
CA ALA A 78 -1.22 3.32 8.23
C ALA A 78 0.07 3.83 8.88
N VAL A 79 0.05 5.02 9.48
CA VAL A 79 1.20 5.59 10.20
C VAL A 79 1.64 4.70 11.37
N ARG A 80 0.69 4.19 12.17
CA ARG A 80 1.03 3.27 13.27
C ARG A 80 1.65 1.97 12.73
N PHE A 81 1.11 1.43 11.65
CA PHE A 81 1.65 0.23 11.01
C PHE A 81 3.09 0.46 10.54
N LEU A 82 3.38 1.60 9.91
CA LEU A 82 4.73 1.98 9.50
C LEU A 82 5.68 2.11 10.70
N ALA A 83 5.25 2.74 11.78
CA ALA A 83 6.04 2.89 12.99
C ALA A 83 6.40 1.54 13.63
N GLU A 84 5.49 0.56 13.57
CA GLU A 84 5.69 -0.80 14.08
C GLU A 84 6.63 -1.64 13.20
N HIS A 85 6.62 -1.46 11.87
CA HIS A 85 7.37 -2.31 10.93
C HIS A 85 8.72 -1.73 10.51
N GLN A 86 8.90 -0.40 10.55
CA GLN A 86 10.14 0.26 10.12
C GLN A 86 10.69 -0.22 8.75
N PRO A 87 9.83 -0.32 7.70
CA PRO A 87 10.23 -0.83 6.40
C PRO A 87 11.25 0.07 5.70
N ALA A 88 12.02 -0.49 4.76
CA ALA A 88 12.88 0.29 3.87
C ALA A 88 12.15 0.77 2.61
N GLY A 89 10.99 0.18 2.29
CA GLY A 89 10.16 0.54 1.15
C GLY A 89 8.68 0.53 1.48
N VAL A 90 7.95 1.52 0.99
CA VAL A 90 6.49 1.65 1.17
C VAL A 90 5.86 1.76 -0.21
N VAL A 91 4.89 0.92 -0.51
CA VAL A 91 3.93 1.15 -1.61
C VAL A 91 2.61 1.57 -0.98
N ALA A 92 2.14 2.78 -1.27
CA ALA A 92 0.93 3.34 -0.69
C ALA A 92 -0.13 3.58 -1.77
N VAL A 93 -1.30 2.97 -1.59
CA VAL A 93 -2.50 3.24 -2.38
C VAL A 93 -3.42 4.10 -1.53
N ALA A 94 -3.87 5.27 -2.01
CA ALA A 94 -4.82 6.11 -1.30
C ALA A 94 -5.39 7.21 -2.22
N CYS A 95 -6.37 7.97 -1.73
CA CYS A 95 -6.75 9.21 -2.39
C CYS A 95 -5.62 10.24 -2.28
N GLN A 96 -5.64 11.27 -3.13
CA GLN A 96 -4.57 12.26 -3.20
C GLN A 96 -4.27 12.91 -1.83
N GLN A 97 -5.32 13.27 -1.09
CA GLN A 97 -5.19 13.87 0.24
C GLN A 97 -4.50 12.94 1.25
N GLU A 98 -4.92 11.67 1.32
CA GLU A 98 -4.30 10.70 2.24
C GLU A 98 -2.85 10.38 1.86
N LEU A 99 -2.51 10.44 0.57
CA LEU A 99 -1.13 10.27 0.11
C LEU A 99 -0.24 11.45 0.55
N GLU A 100 -0.72 12.68 0.38
CA GLU A 100 0.00 13.89 0.82
C GLU A 100 0.22 13.90 2.33
N GLU A 101 -0.84 13.70 3.11
CA GLU A 101 -0.77 13.58 4.57
C GLU A 101 0.12 12.41 5.02
N GLY A 102 0.12 11.31 4.26
CA GLY A 102 0.96 10.15 4.51
C GLY A 102 2.45 10.43 4.30
N ILE A 103 2.81 11.20 3.28
CA ILE A 103 4.20 11.62 3.03
C ILE A 103 4.68 12.53 4.17
N GLU A 104 3.89 13.54 4.55
CA GLU A 104 4.23 14.42 5.68
C GLU A 104 4.41 13.63 7.00
N ALA A 105 3.59 12.61 7.21
CA ALA A 105 3.73 11.72 8.36
C ALA A 105 5.03 10.91 8.30
N ILE A 106 5.41 10.37 7.14
CA ILE A 106 6.66 9.63 6.96
C ILE A 106 7.88 10.55 7.19
N GLU A 107 7.83 11.80 6.71
CA GLU A 107 8.88 12.81 6.90
C GLU A 107 9.06 13.25 8.36
N SER A 108 8.02 13.16 9.17
CA SER A 108 8.05 13.51 10.59
C SER A 108 8.33 12.33 11.53
N MET A 109 8.46 11.11 11.00
CA MET A 109 8.78 9.91 11.77
C MET A 109 10.28 9.70 11.92
N ASP A 110 10.67 9.13 13.06
CA ASP A 110 12.02 8.61 13.27
C ASP A 110 12.13 7.21 12.63
N TRP A 111 13.18 7.01 11.82
CA TRP A 111 13.42 5.78 11.08
C TRP A 111 14.73 5.10 11.48
N ASP A 112 14.65 3.87 11.97
CA ASP A 112 15.81 3.12 12.48
C ASP A 112 16.83 2.78 11.37
N ASN A 113 16.34 2.55 10.15
CA ASN A 113 17.13 2.08 9.01
C ASN A 113 17.26 3.13 7.89
N GLY A 114 17.02 4.40 8.21
CA GLY A 114 16.97 5.50 7.25
C GLY A 114 15.60 5.69 6.62
N TYR A 115 15.43 6.80 5.92
CA TYR A 115 14.17 7.19 5.30
C TYR A 115 13.72 6.16 4.25
N PRO A 116 12.46 5.65 4.31
CA PRO A 116 11.99 4.64 3.37
C PRO A 116 11.81 5.21 1.97
N ALA A 117 12.07 4.39 0.95
CA ALA A 117 11.62 4.72 -0.40
C ALA A 117 10.09 4.59 -0.47
N VAL A 118 9.38 5.58 -1.02
CA VAL A 118 7.90 5.59 -1.03
C VAL A 118 7.38 5.66 -2.46
N ALA A 119 6.70 4.62 -2.94
CA ALA A 119 5.94 4.66 -4.18
C ALA A 119 4.46 4.89 -3.86
N VAL A 120 3.83 5.84 -4.55
CA VAL A 120 2.41 6.15 -4.36
C VAL A 120 1.60 5.72 -5.58
N VAL A 121 0.38 5.27 -5.32
CA VAL A 121 -0.61 4.87 -6.33
C VAL A 121 -1.91 5.59 -6.02
N PRO A 122 -2.24 6.67 -6.74
CA PRO A 122 -3.50 7.37 -6.52
C PRO A 122 -4.68 6.50 -6.94
N LEU A 123 -5.79 6.65 -6.23
CA LEU A 123 -7.08 6.10 -6.67
C LEU A 123 -7.53 6.81 -7.97
N LEU A 124 -8.15 6.06 -8.87
CA LEU A 124 -8.81 6.58 -10.07
C LEU A 124 -10.10 7.34 -9.72
N LYS A 125 -10.73 6.93 -8.63
CA LYS A 125 -11.98 7.51 -8.14
C LYS A 125 -11.96 7.54 -6.63
N ASP A 126 -11.98 8.76 -6.10
CA ASP A 126 -11.98 9.04 -4.68
C ASP A 126 -13.39 9.02 -4.08
N GLY A 127 -13.47 8.74 -2.78
CA GLY A 127 -14.71 8.66 -2.03
C GLY A 127 -14.57 7.77 -0.79
N CYS A 128 -15.63 7.71 0.01
CA CYS A 128 -15.63 6.87 1.22
C CYS A 128 -16.00 5.41 0.94
N VAL A 129 -16.59 5.13 -0.22
CA VAL A 129 -17.20 3.83 -0.56
C VAL A 129 -17.06 3.59 -2.06
N ASP A 130 -16.77 2.34 -2.46
CA ASP A 130 -16.66 1.91 -3.86
C ASP A 130 -15.74 2.81 -4.70
N THR A 131 -14.56 3.06 -4.14
CA THR A 131 -13.44 3.70 -4.83
C THR A 131 -12.80 2.76 -5.82
N GLU A 132 -12.03 3.31 -6.76
CA GLU A 132 -11.43 2.55 -7.85
C GLU A 132 -9.94 2.88 -7.94
N VAL A 133 -9.13 1.89 -8.30
CA VAL A 133 -7.68 2.02 -8.51
C VAL A 133 -7.32 1.33 -9.82
N ASP A 134 -6.29 1.84 -10.49
CA ASP A 134 -5.67 1.12 -11.60
C ASP A 134 -4.89 -0.08 -11.05
N VAL A 135 -5.53 -1.25 -11.09
CA VAL A 135 -4.97 -2.48 -10.53
C VAL A 135 -3.73 -2.91 -11.31
N ASP A 136 -3.68 -2.70 -12.62
CA ASP A 136 -2.54 -3.11 -13.44
C ASP A 136 -1.31 -2.24 -13.15
N LEU A 137 -1.50 -0.92 -13.05
CA LEU A 137 -0.45 0.01 -12.61
C LEU A 137 0.05 -0.34 -11.20
N ALA A 138 -0.87 -0.52 -10.25
CA ALA A 138 -0.53 -0.85 -8.87
C ALA A 138 0.27 -2.16 -8.79
N ARG A 139 -0.15 -3.20 -9.53
CA ARG A 139 0.58 -4.48 -9.60
C ARG A 139 1.94 -4.33 -10.25
N SER A 140 2.06 -3.55 -11.31
CA SER A 140 3.35 -3.25 -11.95
C SER A 140 4.35 -2.66 -10.96
N ILE A 141 3.90 -1.72 -10.11
CA ILE A 141 4.73 -1.11 -9.05
C ILE A 141 5.06 -2.14 -7.96
N ILE A 142 4.08 -2.95 -7.52
CA ILE A 142 4.29 -4.00 -6.51
C ILE A 142 5.32 -5.03 -6.98
N PHE A 143 5.30 -5.41 -8.25
CA PHE A 143 6.27 -6.35 -8.84
C PHE A 143 7.59 -5.70 -9.27
N GLY A 144 7.66 -4.36 -9.31
CA GLY A 144 8.82 -3.62 -9.78
C GLY A 144 10.08 -3.94 -8.98
N CYS A 145 11.15 -4.33 -9.67
CA CYS A 145 12.46 -4.59 -9.07
C CYS A 145 13.61 -4.31 -10.05
N ASN A 146 14.71 -3.74 -9.54
CA ASN A 146 15.95 -3.49 -10.28
C ASN A 146 17.06 -4.48 -9.85
N GLY A 147 16.80 -5.79 -10.00
CA GLY A 147 17.81 -6.83 -9.76
C GLY A 147 17.83 -7.47 -8.36
N HIS A 148 16.85 -7.16 -7.50
CA HIS A 148 16.57 -7.95 -6.30
C HIS A 148 15.63 -9.10 -6.66
N GLU A 149 16.18 -10.29 -6.90
CA GLU A 149 15.39 -11.49 -7.18
C GLU A 149 14.50 -11.87 -5.98
N LYS A 150 13.35 -12.49 -6.29
CA LYS A 150 12.47 -13.09 -5.28
C LYS A 150 13.29 -14.05 -4.43
N GLN A 151 13.39 -13.81 -3.12
CA GLN A 151 13.93 -14.81 -2.21
C GLN A 151 12.90 -15.94 -2.12
N VAL A 152 13.12 -16.99 -2.93
CA VAL A 152 12.34 -18.25 -2.93
C VAL A 152 12.68 -19.05 -1.67
#